data_AF-A0A820HD02-F1
#
_entry.id   AF-A0A820HD02-F1
#
_cell.length_a   1.000
_cell.length_b   1.000
_cell.length_c   1.000
_cell.angle_alpha   90.00
_cell.angle_beta   90.00
_cell.angle_gamma   90.00
#
_symmetry.space_group_name_H-M   'P 1'
#
loop_
_entity.id
_entity.type
_entity.pdbx_description
1 polymer ?
#
loop_
_entity_poly.entity_id
_entity_poly.type
_entity_poly.pdbx_seq_one_letter_code
_entity_poly.pdbx_strand_id
1 'polypeptide(L)'
;MSSKLRTFSTDEVQQLLDLLLSPTTNVTLGLCFLFMIPSLVERNEQTIIEWLVPTMSSLSTDDKLLMIGLFCMTNYNEPLNALVSSTLDFPCRIDPGPFHHSRLLLIQRVFTNDLLVQRFATIQITPNLNANITIKHIPAHFICYLLSKGLCNQHHVQMSSWVWSQILQCTTPIHPIMLTLINELVTTIVDTRYVWHLTQIDTQIIYDYLTSSEDRIPTKMLSLLYLLTLNDQATGDLANQYHQSTRILFDLLPLPHLVEQLTTKDYDAIAPQLGRLMMEQLPQVFLADHALYLETDSQLFSLRHAYKTNKIENLTDQLKTALINGISRKQADQWRRRWFRVYAFRGQLLTLKTAQILLDNNQLTYDDLCADPHCLLRFPFQLYNYPSIIQIILFIMREILIASRHYFERIIKAKQQPLQQTDMICIQDVKSKQLQETLVHTQEALVIQILLDVLHQYKKTACLPAYRELQGVVCSFVHQMFITNPVLAKLVHFQGYPSEQIKPLIYSVPSMHICLDFIPQMLASSELDTQIFGFELLTDLSSFYPIRTALLVVKLALQVYATLLRVLSNDDRLRFFSRTYKFLTQMSSIFPPLTQNSVYVLQQAIRACSLSPSNLPQLKWTSDSLGRPRRIDI
;
A
#
# COMPACT_ATOMS: atom_id res chain seq x y z
N MET A 1 8.72 48.61 23.93
CA MET A 1 9.28 49.85 24.50
C MET A 1 10.73 49.98 24.07
N SER A 2 10.96 50.78 23.03
CA SER A 2 12.29 51.25 22.63
C SER A 2 12.74 52.33 23.61
N SER A 3 13.29 51.92 24.76
CA SER A 3 13.73 52.87 25.78
C SER A 3 15.02 52.39 26.44
N LYS A 4 16.14 52.84 25.86
CA LYS A 4 17.40 53.17 26.55
C LYS A 4 17.79 52.21 27.69
N LEU A 5 18.45 51.11 27.32
CA LEU A 5 19.42 50.48 28.23
C LEU A 5 20.35 51.58 28.71
N ARG A 6 20.48 51.75 30.04
CA ARG A 6 21.53 52.57 30.63
C ARG A 6 22.84 52.16 29.96
N THR A 7 23.54 53.13 29.37
CA THR A 7 24.92 52.95 28.94
C THR A 7 25.72 52.67 30.21
N PHE A 8 26.06 51.40 30.45
CA PHE A 8 26.97 51.02 31.52
C PHE A 8 28.23 51.88 31.44
N SER A 9 28.71 52.37 32.58
CA SER A 9 30.01 53.03 32.62
C SER A 9 31.12 52.03 32.25
N THR A 10 32.25 52.52 31.73
CA THR A 10 33.38 51.66 31.33
C THR A 10 33.87 50.77 32.47
N ASP A 11 33.82 51.27 33.70
CA ASP A 11 34.25 50.56 34.91
C ASP A 11 33.23 49.48 35.33
N GLU A 12 31.93 49.76 35.22
CA GLU A 12 30.87 48.75 35.45
C GLU A 12 30.93 47.63 34.41
N VAL A 13 31.23 47.96 33.15
CA VAL A 13 31.41 46.97 32.07
C VAL A 13 32.58 46.03 32.37
N GLN A 14 33.72 46.58 32.82
CA GLN A 14 34.90 45.78 33.17
C GLN A 14 34.64 44.88 34.39
N GLN A 15 34.04 45.42 35.45
CA GLN A 15 33.70 44.62 36.63
C GLN A 15 32.70 43.49 36.32
N LEU A 16 31.75 43.75 35.42
CA LEU A 16 30.78 42.76 34.98
C LEU A 16 31.44 41.69 34.09
N LEU A 17 32.37 42.07 33.21
CA LEU A 17 33.17 41.12 32.45
C LEU A 17 34.06 40.26 33.35
N ASP A 18 34.72 40.84 34.35
CA ASP A 18 35.56 40.10 35.30
C ASP A 18 34.74 39.09 36.12
N LEU A 19 33.48 39.43 36.44
CA LEU A 19 32.56 38.52 37.11
C LEU A 19 32.10 37.38 36.18
N LEU A 20 31.72 37.70 34.94
CA LEU A 20 31.22 36.72 33.96
C LEU A 20 32.29 35.79 33.41
N LEU A 21 33.54 36.26 33.30
CA LEU A 21 34.68 35.52 32.79
C LEU A 21 35.44 34.79 33.91
N SER A 22 34.88 34.75 35.12
CA SER A 22 35.47 34.02 36.23
C SER A 22 35.40 32.50 35.99
N PRO A 23 36.34 31.70 36.53
CA PRO A 23 36.33 30.25 36.35
C PRO A 23 35.19 29.54 37.13
N THR A 24 34.50 30.24 38.02
CA THR A 24 33.41 29.70 38.86
C THR A 24 32.02 29.91 38.28
N THR A 25 31.87 30.75 37.25
CA THR A 25 30.57 31.00 36.62
C THR A 25 30.17 29.86 35.68
N ASN A 26 28.88 29.49 35.72
CA ASN A 26 28.30 28.57 34.75
C ASN A 26 28.36 29.20 33.36
N VAL A 27 29.09 28.57 32.44
CA VAL A 27 29.34 29.08 31.09
C VAL A 27 28.05 29.30 30.30
N THR A 28 27.04 28.45 30.50
CA THR A 28 25.71 28.59 29.88
C THR A 28 25.01 29.88 30.31
N LEU A 29 25.07 30.21 31.62
CA LEU A 29 24.50 31.46 32.13
C LEU A 29 25.28 32.68 31.63
N GLY A 30 26.61 32.59 31.62
CA GLY A 30 27.48 33.63 31.08
C GLY A 30 27.18 33.94 29.60
N LEU A 31 27.05 32.89 28.77
CA LEU A 31 26.65 33.02 27.36
C LEU A 31 25.27 33.63 27.19
N CYS A 32 24.27 33.16 27.93
CA CYS A 32 22.90 33.71 27.88
C CYS A 32 22.86 35.20 28.26
N PHE A 33 23.70 35.63 29.22
CA PHE A 33 23.82 37.04 29.60
C PHE A 33 24.53 37.87 28.52
N LEU A 34 25.59 37.33 27.91
CA LEU A 34 26.29 37.98 26.79
C LEU A 34 25.37 38.17 25.58
N PHE A 35 24.40 37.27 25.34
CA PHE A 35 23.42 37.43 24.26
C PHE A 35 22.45 38.59 24.49
N MET A 36 22.19 38.95 25.75
CA MET A 36 21.32 40.07 26.11
C MET A 36 22.00 41.43 25.94
N ILE A 37 23.33 41.47 25.88
CA ILE A 37 24.10 42.72 25.77
C ILE A 37 25.14 42.60 24.64
N PRO A 38 24.72 42.70 23.37
CA PRO A 38 25.63 42.52 22.23
C PRO A 38 26.77 43.54 22.16
N SER A 39 26.57 44.75 22.70
CA SER A 39 27.59 45.81 22.75
C SER A 39 28.81 45.48 23.63
N LEU A 40 28.67 44.53 24.57
CA LEU A 40 29.79 44.01 25.34
C LEU A 40 30.68 43.08 24.51
N VAL A 41 30.05 42.30 23.63
CA VAL A 41 30.74 41.36 22.74
C VAL A 41 31.56 42.13 21.70
N GLU A 42 30.97 43.15 21.06
CA GLU A 42 31.65 43.99 20.05
C GLU A 42 32.93 44.67 20.55
N ARG A 43 33.01 45.00 21.85
CA ARG A 43 34.15 45.73 22.42
C ARG A 43 35.24 44.83 23.00
N ASN A 44 34.93 43.57 23.31
CA ASN A 44 35.79 42.68 24.10
C ASN A 44 35.88 41.27 23.48
N GLU A 45 35.86 41.18 22.15
CA GLU A 45 35.80 39.90 21.43
C GLU A 45 36.91 38.93 21.82
N GLN A 46 38.16 39.42 21.90
CA GLN A 46 39.34 38.57 22.15
C GLN A 46 39.32 37.96 23.56
N THR A 47 38.99 38.74 24.59
CA THR A 47 38.95 38.26 25.98
C THR A 47 37.81 37.27 26.22
N ILE A 48 36.66 37.49 25.57
CA ILE A 48 35.52 36.56 25.62
C ILE A 48 35.85 35.24 24.92
N ILE A 49 36.56 35.28 23.78
CA ILE A 49 36.99 34.07 23.05
C ILE A 49 38.06 33.30 23.85
N GLU A 50 39.04 34.01 24.42
CA GLU A 50 40.10 33.41 25.26
C GLU A 50 39.55 32.73 26.51
N TRP A 51 38.41 33.20 27.04
CA TRP A 51 37.69 32.49 28.10
C TRP A 51 36.87 31.32 27.57
N LEU A 52 36.07 31.52 26.50
CA LEU A 52 35.13 30.52 25.98
C LEU A 52 35.83 29.29 25.40
N VAL A 53 36.85 29.44 24.55
CA VAL A 53 37.48 28.31 23.85
C VAL A 53 38.06 27.24 24.81
N PRO A 54 38.86 27.59 25.83
CA PRO A 54 39.36 26.61 26.78
C PRO A 54 38.29 26.07 27.73
N THR A 55 37.37 26.90 28.25
CA THR A 55 36.27 26.40 29.11
C THR A 55 35.36 25.45 28.35
N MET A 56 35.10 25.73 27.09
CA MET A 56 34.36 24.84 26.20
C MET A 56 35.05 23.48 26.09
N SER A 57 36.37 23.43 25.86
CA SER A 57 37.09 22.15 25.77
C SER A 57 37.03 21.31 27.07
N SER A 58 36.85 21.95 28.23
CA SER A 58 36.77 21.29 29.54
C SER A 58 35.37 20.84 29.95
N LEU A 59 34.31 21.45 29.40
CA LEU A 59 32.92 21.15 29.75
C LEU A 59 32.39 19.99 28.91
N SER A 60 32.35 18.81 29.53
CA SER A 60 31.96 17.55 28.89
C SER A 60 30.45 17.27 28.88
N THR A 61 29.57 18.13 29.42
CA THR A 61 28.21 17.68 29.80
C THR A 61 27.00 18.62 29.60
N ASP A 62 27.15 19.88 29.17
CA ASP A 62 25.99 20.79 29.12
C ASP A 62 25.21 20.72 27.79
N ASP A 63 24.16 19.90 27.75
CA ASP A 63 23.22 19.77 26.62
C ASP A 63 22.63 21.13 26.18
N LYS A 64 22.37 22.03 27.14
CA LYS A 64 21.86 23.39 26.86
C LYS A 64 22.84 24.22 26.04
N LEU A 65 24.14 24.04 26.27
CA LEU A 65 25.18 24.78 25.57
C LEU A 65 25.32 24.30 24.11
N LEU A 66 25.19 23.00 23.86
CA LEU A 66 25.11 22.45 22.50
C LEU A 66 23.87 22.97 21.75
N MET A 67 22.72 23.05 22.44
CA MET A 67 21.49 23.59 21.87
C MET A 67 21.58 25.10 21.57
N ILE A 68 22.29 25.87 22.41
CA ILE A 68 22.64 27.26 22.12
C ILE A 68 23.45 27.34 20.82
N GLY A 69 24.52 26.55 20.70
CA GLY A 69 25.35 26.48 19.50
C GLY A 69 24.54 26.15 18.25
N LEU A 70 23.66 25.14 18.35
CA LEU A 70 22.73 24.77 17.29
C LEU A 70 21.85 25.94 16.83
N PHE A 71 21.15 26.59 17.77
CA PHE A 71 20.23 27.67 17.43
C PHE A 71 20.95 28.89 16.86
N CYS A 72 22.17 29.16 17.31
CA CYS A 72 23.04 30.16 16.70
C CYS A 72 23.34 29.80 15.23
N MET A 73 23.68 28.55 14.93
CA MET A 73 24.02 28.11 13.57
C MET A 73 22.81 27.98 12.63
N THR A 74 21.64 27.62 13.14
CA THR A 74 20.40 27.46 12.34
C THR A 74 19.59 28.75 12.22
N ASN A 75 20.03 29.84 12.87
CA ASN A 75 19.30 31.11 12.96
C ASN A 75 17.91 30.98 13.62
N TYR A 76 17.71 29.98 14.48
CA TYR A 76 16.45 29.74 15.20
C TYR A 76 16.33 30.64 16.43
N ASN A 77 15.95 31.89 16.20
CA ASN A 77 15.90 32.92 17.25
C ASN A 77 14.80 32.67 18.32
N GLU A 78 13.65 32.11 17.95
CA GLU A 78 12.57 31.85 18.93
C GLU A 78 12.92 30.74 19.94
N PRO A 79 13.40 29.55 19.52
CA PRO A 79 13.92 28.54 20.44
C PRO A 79 15.10 29.05 21.29
N LEU A 80 15.98 29.87 20.71
CA LEU A 80 17.08 30.49 21.43
C LEU A 80 16.57 31.43 22.54
N ASN A 81 15.60 32.30 22.22
CA ASN A 81 14.98 33.20 23.19
C ASN A 81 14.28 32.42 24.32
N ALA A 82 13.61 31.32 23.99
CA ALA A 82 13.00 30.45 24.99
C ALA A 82 14.05 29.76 25.87
N LEU A 83 15.17 29.29 25.28
CA LEU A 83 16.29 28.72 26.04
C LEU A 83 16.83 29.74 27.02
N VAL A 84 17.22 30.91 26.52
CA VAL A 84 17.80 32.01 27.29
C VAL A 84 16.85 32.44 28.40
N SER A 85 15.56 32.55 28.08
CA SER A 85 14.54 32.89 29.08
C SER A 85 14.37 31.83 30.16
N SER A 86 14.46 30.55 29.80
CA SER A 86 14.38 29.43 30.75
C SER A 86 15.65 29.27 31.58
N THR A 87 16.81 29.64 31.06
CA THR A 87 18.07 29.59 31.80
C THR A 87 18.22 30.75 32.78
N LEU A 88 17.65 31.91 32.44
CA LEU A 88 17.70 33.12 33.26
C LEU A 88 16.48 33.28 34.18
N ASP A 89 15.49 32.38 34.08
CA ASP A 89 14.16 32.52 34.69
C ASP A 89 13.53 33.91 34.48
N PHE A 90 13.80 34.51 33.31
CA PHE A 90 13.38 35.87 32.97
C PHE A 90 12.95 35.93 31.49
N PRO A 91 11.80 36.52 31.15
CA PRO A 91 11.35 36.62 29.76
C PRO A 91 12.25 37.57 28.96
N CYS A 92 13.17 36.97 28.20
CA CYS A 92 14.17 37.64 27.37
C CYS A 92 13.80 37.54 25.89
N ARG A 93 14.04 38.63 25.13
CA ARG A 93 14.03 38.61 23.67
C ARG A 93 15.32 39.21 23.16
N ILE A 94 16.10 38.40 22.46
CA ILE A 94 17.31 38.82 21.77
C ILE A 94 16.88 39.48 20.44
N ASP A 95 17.27 40.74 20.26
CA ASP A 95 17.02 41.47 19.02
C ASP A 95 17.96 40.95 17.91
N PRO A 96 17.43 40.52 16.76
CA PRO A 96 18.22 39.82 15.74
C PRO A 96 19.25 40.71 15.03
N GLY A 97 19.05 42.03 15.03
CA GLY A 97 19.97 43.00 14.43
C GLY A 97 21.32 43.06 15.17
N PRO A 98 21.37 43.56 16.42
CA PRO A 98 22.62 43.69 17.17
C PRO A 98 23.24 42.33 17.53
N PHE A 99 22.45 41.26 17.63
CA PHE A 99 22.94 39.91 17.89
C PHE A 99 23.66 39.26 16.70
N HIS A 100 23.52 39.81 15.48
CA HIS A 100 24.09 39.21 14.28
C HIS A 100 25.61 39.07 14.35
N HIS A 101 26.30 40.11 14.82
CA HIS A 101 27.76 40.13 14.94
C HIS A 101 28.27 39.13 15.98
N SER A 102 27.70 39.16 17.19
CA SER A 102 28.01 38.20 18.24
C SER A 102 27.76 36.76 17.80
N ARG A 103 26.70 36.52 17.03
CA ARG A 103 26.38 35.19 16.49
C ARG A 103 27.42 34.71 15.48
N LEU A 104 27.88 35.58 14.58
CA LEU A 104 28.94 35.22 13.62
C LEU A 104 30.26 34.86 14.32
N LEU A 105 30.65 35.64 15.34
CA LEU A 105 31.83 35.35 16.15
C LEU A 105 31.73 33.97 16.82
N LEU A 106 30.58 33.68 17.42
CA LEU A 106 30.33 32.40 18.07
C LEU A 106 30.38 31.22 17.09
N ILE A 107 29.77 31.34 15.91
CA ILE A 107 29.80 30.29 14.88
C ILE A 107 31.23 30.07 14.37
N GLN A 108 31.99 31.14 14.12
CA GLN A 108 33.31 31.05 13.51
C GLN A 108 34.41 30.60 14.47
N ARG A 109 34.28 30.92 15.77
CA ARG A 109 35.37 30.74 16.75
C ARG A 109 35.05 29.78 17.89
N VAL A 110 33.77 29.56 18.20
CA VAL A 110 33.35 28.78 19.38
C VAL A 110 32.60 27.52 18.99
N PHE A 111 31.63 27.60 18.08
CA PHE A 111 30.80 26.48 17.63
C PHE A 111 31.20 26.06 16.20
N THR A 112 32.44 25.60 16.04
CA THR A 112 32.90 25.05 14.76
C THR A 112 32.28 23.68 14.50
N ASN A 113 32.11 23.32 13.22
CA ASN A 113 31.57 22.02 12.83
C ASN A 113 32.37 20.85 13.45
N ASP A 114 33.70 20.95 13.48
CA ASP A 114 34.59 19.94 14.06
C ASP A 114 34.29 19.70 15.56
N LEU A 115 34.13 20.79 16.32
CA LEU A 115 33.84 20.71 17.76
C LEU A 115 32.46 20.09 18.03
N LEU A 116 31.47 20.43 17.21
CA LEU A 116 30.11 19.89 17.33
C LEU A 116 30.07 18.38 17.08
N VAL A 117 30.84 17.92 16.10
CA VAL A 117 30.93 16.49 15.78
C VAL A 117 31.66 15.71 16.89
N GLN A 118 32.77 16.24 17.41
CA GLN A 118 33.49 15.61 18.54
C GLN A 118 32.59 15.42 19.77
N ARG A 119 31.66 16.34 19.99
CA ARG A 119 30.72 16.30 21.12
C ARG A 119 29.52 15.39 20.91
N PHE A 120 29.37 14.75 19.75
CA PHE A 120 28.29 13.77 19.55
C PHE A 120 28.33 12.63 20.58
N ALA A 121 29.53 12.11 20.89
CA ALA A 121 29.68 10.95 21.77
C ALA A 121 29.14 11.18 23.20
N THR A 122 28.98 12.45 23.62
CA THR A 122 28.48 12.80 24.95
C THR A 122 26.96 12.98 25.01
N ILE A 123 26.28 12.99 23.85
CA ILE A 123 24.85 13.32 23.75
C ILE A 123 23.98 12.18 24.28
N GLN A 124 23.20 12.49 25.31
CA GLN A 124 22.27 11.53 25.92
C GLN A 124 20.96 11.43 25.13
N ILE A 125 20.37 10.24 25.20
CA ILE A 125 19.04 9.96 24.64
C ILE A 125 17.99 10.59 25.55
N THR A 126 16.90 11.09 24.97
CA THR A 126 15.78 11.62 25.75
C THR A 126 14.84 10.47 26.15
N PRO A 127 14.73 10.12 27.45
CA PRO A 127 13.80 9.08 27.90
C PRO A 127 12.34 9.53 27.78
N ASN A 128 11.45 8.60 27.43
CA ASN A 128 10.00 8.83 27.32
C ASN A 128 9.62 10.04 26.43
N LEU A 129 10.28 10.19 25.28
CA LEU A 129 10.02 11.27 24.34
C LEU A 129 8.56 11.20 23.84
N ASN A 130 7.77 12.26 24.03
CA ASN A 130 6.42 12.43 23.50
C ASN A 130 6.15 13.88 23.09
N ALA A 131 5.08 14.12 22.33
CA ALA A 131 4.71 15.44 21.81
C ALA A 131 4.28 16.45 22.89
N ASN A 132 3.99 15.99 24.11
CA ASN A 132 3.55 16.86 25.21
C ASN A 132 4.72 17.45 26.02
N ILE A 133 5.97 17.10 25.68
CA ILE A 133 7.15 17.65 26.35
C ILE A 133 7.23 19.15 26.09
N THR A 134 7.23 19.94 27.18
CA THR A 134 7.32 21.40 27.15
C THR A 134 8.75 21.90 26.94
N ILE A 135 9.74 21.04 27.18
CA ILE A 135 11.17 21.36 27.03
C ILE A 135 11.51 21.46 25.54
N LYS A 136 11.89 22.66 25.09
CA LYS A 136 12.30 22.92 23.70
C LYS A 136 13.73 22.44 23.37
N HIS A 137 14.46 21.95 24.37
CA HIS A 137 15.86 21.50 24.24
C HIS A 137 15.90 19.98 24.15
N ILE A 138 15.55 19.47 22.98
CA ILE A 138 15.57 18.03 22.72
C ILE A 138 16.82 17.72 21.89
N PRO A 139 17.76 16.91 22.41
CA PRO A 139 18.99 16.48 21.73
C PRO A 139 18.79 16.00 20.28
N ALA A 140 17.63 15.41 19.98
CA ALA A 140 17.28 14.99 18.62
C ALA A 140 17.37 16.13 17.58
N HIS A 141 17.10 17.39 17.95
CA HIS A 141 17.28 18.54 17.04
C HIS A 141 18.74 18.72 16.62
N PHE A 142 19.68 18.43 17.53
CA PHE A 142 21.11 18.47 17.24
C PHE A 142 21.54 17.37 16.30
N ILE A 143 21.03 16.16 16.50
CA ILE A 143 21.27 15.07 15.58
C ILE A 143 20.68 15.37 14.20
N CYS A 144 19.45 15.89 14.11
CA CYS A 144 18.87 16.33 12.83
C CYS A 144 19.75 17.37 12.12
N TYR A 145 20.31 18.33 12.85
CA TYR A 145 21.21 19.33 12.27
C TYR A 145 22.48 18.69 11.70
N LEU A 146 23.15 17.83 12.47
CA LEU A 146 24.36 17.14 12.02
C LEU A 146 24.10 16.29 10.76
N LEU A 147 22.96 15.61 10.71
CA LEU A 147 22.53 14.83 9.55
C LEU A 147 22.23 15.72 8.34
N SER A 148 21.38 16.75 8.50
CA SER A 148 21.00 17.66 7.39
C SER A 148 22.16 18.41 6.76
N LYS A 149 23.24 18.66 7.52
CA LYS A 149 24.48 19.29 7.03
C LYS A 149 25.49 18.30 6.45
N GLY A 150 25.23 16.99 6.54
CA GLY A 150 26.14 15.96 6.05
C GLY A 150 27.45 15.86 6.83
N LEU A 151 27.53 16.47 8.02
CA LEU A 151 28.74 16.48 8.84
C LEU A 151 29.13 15.07 9.30
N CYS A 152 28.14 14.20 9.51
CA CYS A 152 28.38 12.80 9.89
C CYS A 152 29.19 12.05 8.83
N ASN A 153 28.89 12.26 7.54
CA ASN A 153 29.59 11.61 6.44
C ASN A 153 31.00 12.19 6.23
N GLN A 154 31.17 13.50 6.42
CA GLN A 154 32.47 14.18 6.31
C GLN A 154 33.45 13.76 7.40
N HIS A 155 32.96 13.51 8.62
CA HIS A 155 33.80 13.20 9.79
C HIS A 155 33.71 11.74 10.25
N HIS A 156 33.09 10.86 9.47
CA HIS A 156 32.98 9.42 9.72
C HIS A 156 32.33 9.03 11.07
N VAL A 157 31.25 9.73 11.45
CA VAL A 157 30.54 9.48 12.71
C VAL A 157 29.30 8.60 12.51
N GLN A 158 29.26 7.45 13.19
CA GLN A 158 28.11 6.54 13.15
C GLN A 158 27.02 6.96 14.15
N MET A 159 25.80 7.19 13.65
CA MET A 159 24.67 7.65 14.48
C MET A 159 23.49 6.68 14.54
N SER A 160 23.53 5.58 13.79
CA SER A 160 22.44 4.60 13.70
C SER A 160 22.08 3.97 15.05
N SER A 161 23.08 3.66 15.88
CA SER A 161 22.87 3.12 17.24
C SER A 161 22.17 4.12 18.16
N TRP A 162 22.53 5.39 18.11
CA TRP A 162 21.90 6.46 18.89
C TRP A 162 20.44 6.64 18.45
N VAL A 163 20.17 6.73 17.15
CA VAL A 163 18.79 6.91 16.66
C VAL A 163 17.92 5.71 17.03
N TRP A 164 18.44 4.48 16.90
CA TRP A 164 17.72 3.28 17.33
C TRP A 164 17.38 3.32 18.82
N SER A 165 18.35 3.67 19.67
CA SER A 165 18.11 3.79 21.11
C SER A 165 17.10 4.89 21.47
N GLN A 166 17.05 5.98 20.69
CA GLN A 166 16.02 7.01 20.84
C GLN A 166 14.63 6.53 20.41
N ILE A 167 14.53 5.72 19.35
CA ILE A 167 13.27 5.09 18.91
C ILE A 167 12.69 4.21 20.02
N LEU A 168 13.52 3.43 20.72
CA LEU A 168 13.09 2.57 21.84
C LEU A 168 12.50 3.35 23.04
N GLN A 169 12.90 4.61 23.21
CA GLN A 169 12.48 5.49 24.30
C GLN A 169 11.30 6.40 23.95
N CYS A 170 10.74 6.30 22.74
CA CYS A 170 9.59 7.11 22.34
C CYS A 170 8.27 6.56 22.92
N THR A 171 7.37 7.47 23.28
CA THR A 171 6.04 7.18 23.84
C THR A 171 4.96 7.99 23.09
N THR A 172 3.70 7.59 23.23
CA THR A 172 2.57 8.33 22.64
C THR A 172 2.20 9.54 23.50
N PRO A 173 1.75 10.66 22.91
CA PRO A 173 1.71 10.96 21.47
C PRO A 173 3.11 11.13 20.87
N ILE A 174 3.33 10.68 19.63
CA ILE A 174 4.66 10.72 19.00
C ILE A 174 5.10 12.16 18.72
N HIS A 175 6.32 12.53 19.15
CA HIS A 175 6.88 13.84 18.91
C HIS A 175 7.30 14.03 17.43
N PRO A 176 6.95 15.15 16.76
CA PRO A 176 7.22 15.37 15.33
C PRO A 176 8.71 15.37 14.94
N ILE A 177 9.60 15.68 15.89
CA ILE A 177 11.06 15.57 15.69
C ILE A 177 11.50 14.19 15.20
N MET A 178 10.78 13.12 15.58
CA MET A 178 11.14 11.76 15.16
C MET A 178 10.91 11.56 13.67
N LEU A 179 9.90 12.22 13.08
CA LEU A 179 9.68 12.20 11.64
C LEU A 179 10.87 12.83 10.91
N THR A 180 11.26 14.03 11.34
CA THR A 180 12.41 14.73 10.74
C THR A 180 13.71 13.97 10.94
N LEU A 181 13.92 13.38 12.12
CA LEU A 181 15.13 12.62 12.43
C LEU A 181 15.27 11.39 11.54
N ILE A 182 14.19 10.62 11.36
CA ILE A 182 14.19 9.43 10.51
C ILE A 182 14.42 9.83 9.04
N ASN A 183 13.76 10.89 8.57
CA ASN A 183 13.95 11.37 7.19
C ASN A 183 15.40 11.78 6.92
N GLU A 184 15.99 12.59 7.80
CA GLU A 184 17.39 13.04 7.66
C GLU A 184 18.40 11.90 7.84
N LEU A 185 18.07 10.88 8.65
CA LEU A 185 18.90 9.69 8.76
C LEU A 185 18.91 8.90 7.44
N VAL A 186 17.73 8.67 6.84
CA VAL A 186 17.65 7.92 5.58
C VAL A 186 18.30 8.68 4.43
N THR A 187 18.08 10.00 4.33
CA THR A 187 18.71 10.80 3.26
C THR A 187 20.23 10.73 3.34
N THR A 188 20.81 10.77 4.55
CA THR A 188 22.26 10.69 4.75
C THR A 188 22.85 9.30 4.51
N ILE A 189 22.08 8.23 4.76
CA ILE A 189 22.47 6.85 4.41
C ILE A 189 22.53 6.66 2.89
N VAL A 190 21.53 7.18 2.18
CA VAL A 190 21.39 6.99 0.71
C VAL A 190 22.27 7.97 -0.08
N ASP A 191 22.75 9.05 0.54
CA ASP A 191 23.57 10.07 -0.12
C ASP A 191 24.90 9.52 -0.64
N THR A 192 24.97 9.31 -1.95
CA THR A 192 26.15 8.77 -2.68
C THR A 192 27.25 9.81 -2.92
N ARG A 193 27.10 11.06 -2.47
CA ARG A 193 28.09 12.12 -2.71
C ARG A 193 29.40 11.95 -1.95
N TYR A 194 29.41 11.13 -0.91
CA TYR A 194 30.57 10.92 -0.03
C TYR A 194 31.22 9.57 -0.29
N VAL A 195 32.51 9.40 0.02
CA VAL A 195 33.22 8.11 -0.10
C VAL A 195 32.86 7.16 1.05
N TRP A 196 32.55 7.74 2.22
CA TRP A 196 32.09 7.03 3.39
C TRP A 196 30.63 7.36 3.62
N HIS A 197 29.84 6.33 3.92
CA HIS A 197 28.42 6.45 4.18
C HIS A 197 28.08 5.98 5.58
N LEU A 198 27.08 6.64 6.17
CA LEU A 198 26.51 6.22 7.44
C LEU A 198 25.91 4.82 7.31
N THR A 199 26.21 3.94 8.26
CA THR A 199 25.68 2.57 8.23
C THR A 199 24.21 2.58 8.59
N GLN A 200 23.42 1.78 7.86
CA GLN A 200 22.03 1.53 8.23
C GLN A 200 21.93 0.96 9.65
N ILE A 201 20.77 1.13 10.28
CA ILE A 201 20.43 0.38 11.49
C ILE A 201 20.45 -1.12 11.13
N ASP A 202 21.23 -1.90 11.88
CA ASP A 202 21.36 -3.34 11.61
C ASP A 202 19.99 -4.01 11.69
N THR A 203 19.63 -4.67 10.59
CA THR A 203 18.37 -5.41 10.46
C THR A 203 18.24 -6.54 11.48
N GLN A 204 19.35 -7.10 11.96
CA GLN A 204 19.34 -8.11 13.04
C GLN A 204 18.86 -7.51 14.36
N ILE A 205 19.29 -6.29 14.70
CA ILE A 205 18.84 -5.60 15.93
C ILE A 205 17.33 -5.36 15.88
N ILE A 206 16.81 -4.95 14.71
CA ILE A 206 15.37 -4.76 14.51
C ILE A 206 14.63 -6.10 14.62
N TYR A 207 15.17 -7.16 14.00
CA TYR A 207 14.63 -8.51 14.07
C TYR A 207 14.55 -9.04 15.51
N ASP A 208 15.64 -8.92 16.28
CA ASP A 208 15.73 -9.34 17.68
C ASP A 208 14.71 -8.58 18.54
N TYR A 209 14.51 -7.29 18.28
CA TYR A 209 13.48 -6.52 18.97
C TYR A 209 12.06 -6.98 18.59
N LEU A 210 11.77 -7.15 17.30
CA LEU A 210 10.44 -7.56 16.82
C LEU A 210 10.05 -8.98 17.23
N THR A 211 11.03 -9.83 17.56
CA THR A 211 10.84 -11.18 18.10
C THR A 211 10.80 -11.21 19.62
N SER A 212 11.26 -10.16 20.30
CA SER A 212 11.22 -10.04 21.76
C SER A 212 9.80 -9.97 22.32
N SER A 213 9.67 -10.19 23.64
CA SER A 213 8.38 -10.13 24.35
C SER A 213 7.86 -8.71 24.59
N GLU A 214 8.66 -7.68 24.30
CA GLU A 214 8.28 -6.28 24.52
C GLU A 214 7.40 -5.76 23.38
N ASP A 215 6.12 -5.54 23.65
CA ASP A 215 5.16 -5.05 22.67
C ASP A 215 4.89 -3.55 22.81
N ARG A 216 5.82 -2.73 22.32
CA ARG A 216 5.62 -1.27 22.24
C ARG A 216 5.20 -0.87 20.82
N ILE A 217 3.93 -0.51 20.67
CA ILE A 217 3.35 0.00 19.40
C ILE A 217 4.13 1.23 18.85
N PRO A 218 4.55 2.22 19.65
CA PRO A 218 5.27 3.39 19.13
C PRO A 218 6.59 3.03 18.45
N THR A 219 7.34 2.09 19.04
CA THR A 219 8.57 1.57 18.46
C THR A 219 8.31 0.83 17.14
N LYS A 220 7.24 0.04 17.05
CA LYS A 220 6.83 -0.66 15.82
C LYS A 220 6.41 0.32 14.71
N MET A 221 5.74 1.42 15.08
CA MET A 221 5.37 2.48 14.13
C MET A 221 6.59 3.22 13.57
N LEU A 222 7.52 3.61 14.45
CA LEU A 222 8.73 4.33 14.05
C LEU A 222 9.70 3.43 13.27
N SER A 223 9.81 2.15 13.62
CA SER A 223 10.58 1.18 12.82
C SER A 223 9.94 0.94 11.46
N LEU A 224 8.61 0.81 11.38
CA LEU A 224 7.90 0.72 10.09
C LEU A 224 8.14 1.99 9.23
N LEU A 225 8.05 3.18 9.83
CA LEU A 225 8.34 4.44 9.16
C LEU A 225 9.78 4.48 8.62
N TYR A 226 10.76 4.08 9.42
CA TYR A 226 12.16 3.99 8.98
C TYR A 226 12.33 3.01 7.80
N LEU A 227 11.82 1.78 7.91
CA LEU A 227 11.95 0.76 6.87
C LEU A 227 11.30 1.19 5.56
N LEU A 228 10.10 1.77 5.62
CA LEU A 228 9.40 2.25 4.42
C LEU A 228 10.08 3.48 3.81
N THR A 229 10.59 4.40 4.63
CA THR A 229 11.31 5.59 4.13
C THR A 229 12.62 5.17 3.47
N LEU A 230 13.34 4.18 4.02
CA LEU A 230 14.53 3.59 3.43
C LEU A 230 14.23 2.97 2.07
N ASN A 231 13.15 2.20 1.96
CA ASN A 231 12.73 1.60 0.70
C ASN A 231 12.28 2.64 -0.35
N ASP A 232 11.71 3.77 0.08
CA ASP A 232 11.25 4.84 -0.82
C ASP A 232 12.43 5.61 -1.44
N GLN A 233 13.47 5.88 -0.65
CA GLN A 233 14.60 6.70 -1.07
C GLN A 233 15.72 5.90 -1.74
N ALA A 234 15.84 4.59 -1.47
CA ALA A 234 16.86 3.75 -2.07
C ALA A 234 16.68 3.60 -3.59
N THR A 235 17.78 3.67 -4.34
CA THR A 235 17.79 3.51 -5.81
C THR A 235 18.80 2.45 -6.27
N GLY A 236 18.56 1.84 -7.43
CA GLY A 236 19.45 0.85 -8.06
C GLY A 236 19.59 -0.46 -7.26
N ASP A 237 20.80 -1.04 -7.26
CA ASP A 237 21.07 -2.34 -6.63
C ASP A 237 20.93 -2.31 -5.09
N LEU A 238 21.18 -1.16 -4.47
CA LEU A 238 20.96 -0.94 -3.04
C LEU A 238 19.48 -1.11 -2.66
N ALA A 239 18.56 -0.64 -3.51
CA ALA A 239 17.13 -0.79 -3.29
C ALA A 239 16.71 -2.27 -3.26
N ASN A 240 17.31 -3.12 -4.11
CA ASN A 240 17.03 -4.56 -4.13
C ASN A 240 17.51 -5.24 -2.84
N GLN A 241 18.71 -4.90 -2.39
CA GLN A 241 19.28 -5.45 -1.14
C GLN A 241 18.45 -5.05 0.08
N TYR A 242 18.10 -3.76 0.20
CA TYR A 242 17.28 -3.26 1.31
C TYR A 242 15.88 -3.85 1.28
N HIS A 243 15.25 -3.97 0.10
CA HIS A 243 13.91 -4.54 0.04
C HIS A 243 13.87 -6.00 0.49
N GLN A 244 14.85 -6.82 0.08
CA GLN A 244 14.91 -8.22 0.52
C GLN A 244 15.05 -8.32 2.05
N SER A 245 15.82 -7.43 2.64
CA SER A 245 16.07 -7.41 4.08
C SER A 245 14.86 -6.89 4.86
N THR A 246 14.20 -5.85 4.35
CA THR A 246 13.00 -5.25 4.98
C THR A 246 11.75 -6.12 4.82
N ARG A 247 11.65 -6.92 3.74
CA ARG A 247 10.51 -7.81 3.50
C ARG A 247 10.29 -8.80 4.64
N ILE A 248 11.37 -9.42 5.11
CA ILE A 248 11.35 -10.39 6.23
C ILE A 248 10.82 -9.71 7.51
N LEU A 249 11.13 -8.43 7.70
CA LEU A 249 10.69 -7.67 8.86
C LEU A 249 9.19 -7.31 8.79
N PHE A 250 8.64 -7.09 7.60
CA PHE A 250 7.20 -6.85 7.43
C PHE A 250 6.34 -8.05 7.84
N ASP A 251 6.84 -9.28 7.69
CA ASP A 251 6.13 -10.49 8.12
C ASP A 251 6.02 -10.59 9.65
N LEU A 252 6.90 -9.90 10.39
CA LEU A 252 6.90 -9.84 11.85
C LEU A 252 6.01 -8.72 12.41
N LEU A 253 5.76 -7.69 11.60
CA LEU A 253 5.01 -6.51 12.02
C LEU A 253 3.49 -6.72 11.91
N PRO A 254 2.71 -6.26 12.90
CA PRO A 254 1.27 -6.41 12.85
C PRO A 254 0.60 -5.31 12.01
N LEU A 255 0.86 -5.31 10.70
CA LEU A 255 0.53 -4.19 9.80
C LEU A 255 -0.94 -3.72 9.86
N PRO A 256 -1.98 -4.58 9.82
CA PRO A 256 -3.36 -4.10 9.85
C PRO A 256 -3.72 -3.41 11.17
N HIS A 257 -3.21 -3.93 12.30
CA HIS A 257 -3.38 -3.28 13.60
C HIS A 257 -2.64 -1.92 13.66
N LEU A 258 -1.46 -1.81 13.05
CA LEU A 258 -0.76 -0.53 12.96
C LEU A 258 -1.58 0.48 12.13
N VAL A 259 -2.22 0.06 11.03
CA VAL A 259 -3.12 0.94 10.26
C VAL A 259 -4.30 1.43 11.10
N GLU A 260 -4.91 0.55 11.90
CA GLU A 260 -5.97 0.93 12.82
C GLU A 260 -5.48 2.00 13.81
N GLN A 261 -4.31 1.79 14.43
CA GLN A 261 -3.73 2.73 15.38
C GLN A 261 -3.31 4.07 14.76
N LEU A 262 -2.93 4.10 13.48
CA LEU A 262 -2.60 5.34 12.77
C LEU A 262 -3.77 6.32 12.66
N THR A 263 -5.01 5.85 12.83
CA THR A 263 -6.19 6.72 12.83
C THR A 263 -6.40 7.46 14.16
N THR A 264 -5.63 7.10 15.21
CA THR A 264 -5.72 7.75 16.51
C THR A 264 -4.87 9.02 16.57
N LYS A 265 -5.32 10.01 17.36
CA LYS A 265 -4.65 11.32 17.51
C LYS A 265 -3.21 11.24 18.03
N ASP A 266 -2.85 10.13 18.68
CA ASP A 266 -1.53 9.92 19.25
C ASP A 266 -0.41 9.84 18.18
N TYR A 267 -0.77 9.61 16.91
CA TYR A 267 0.16 9.43 15.80
C TYR A 267 0.03 10.51 14.71
N ASP A 268 -0.72 11.60 14.93
CA ASP A 268 -0.98 12.66 13.94
C ASP A 268 0.30 13.22 13.31
N ALA A 269 1.40 13.28 14.07
CA ALA A 269 2.69 13.76 13.59
C ALA A 269 3.30 12.89 12.48
N ILE A 270 3.10 11.56 12.51
CA ILE A 270 3.69 10.62 11.55
C ILE A 270 2.66 10.06 10.56
N ALA A 271 1.37 10.10 10.90
CA ALA A 271 0.30 9.46 10.14
C ALA A 271 0.25 9.86 8.65
N PRO A 272 0.44 11.14 8.25
CA PRO A 272 0.38 11.52 6.84
C PRO A 272 1.47 10.88 5.98
N GLN A 273 2.73 10.90 6.46
CA GLN A 273 3.85 10.31 5.72
C GLN A 273 3.79 8.79 5.76
N LEU A 274 3.55 8.21 6.95
CA LEU A 274 3.48 6.76 7.09
C LEU A 274 2.32 6.17 6.28
N GLY A 275 1.14 6.80 6.34
CA GLY A 275 -0.03 6.39 5.55
C GLY A 275 0.24 6.45 4.05
N ARG A 276 0.89 7.52 3.55
CA ARG A 276 1.30 7.63 2.14
C ARG A 276 2.23 6.48 1.75
N LEU A 277 3.31 6.26 2.52
CA LEU A 277 4.29 5.22 2.25
C LEU A 277 3.68 3.81 2.29
N MET A 278 2.78 3.56 3.25
CA MET A 278 2.07 2.28 3.33
C MET A 278 1.12 2.07 2.15
N MET A 279 0.41 3.09 1.68
CA MET A 279 -0.44 2.98 0.49
C MET A 279 0.38 2.74 -0.79
N GLU A 280 1.55 3.37 -0.90
CA GLU A 280 2.44 3.23 -2.06
C GLU A 280 3.17 1.88 -2.09
N GLN A 281 3.58 1.35 -0.93
CA GLN A 281 4.42 0.14 -0.84
C GLN A 281 3.67 -1.12 -0.38
N LEU A 282 2.59 -0.98 0.40
CA LEU A 282 1.84 -2.07 1.02
C LEU A 282 0.29 -1.91 0.88
N PRO A 283 -0.24 -1.62 -0.31
CA PRO A 283 -1.68 -1.37 -0.47
C PRO A 283 -2.56 -2.58 -0.16
N GLN A 284 -2.01 -3.79 -0.23
CA GLN A 284 -2.71 -5.02 0.14
C GLN A 284 -3.17 -5.05 1.61
N VAL A 285 -2.60 -4.21 2.48
CA VAL A 285 -3.01 -4.07 3.89
C VAL A 285 -4.34 -3.32 4.02
N PHE A 286 -4.71 -2.48 3.05
CA PHE A 286 -5.88 -1.60 3.10
C PHE A 286 -7.15 -2.23 2.50
N LEU A 287 -7.23 -3.57 2.50
CA LEU A 287 -8.40 -4.29 2.02
C LEU A 287 -9.63 -4.02 2.91
N ALA A 288 -10.56 -3.21 2.41
CA ALA A 288 -11.78 -2.80 3.12
C ALA A 288 -12.62 -3.99 3.61
N ASP A 289 -12.64 -5.10 2.89
CA ASP A 289 -13.39 -6.29 3.25
C ASP A 289 -12.96 -6.91 4.58
N HIS A 290 -11.69 -6.75 4.98
CA HIS A 290 -11.22 -7.28 6.28
C HIS A 290 -11.98 -6.62 7.44
N ALA A 291 -12.25 -5.32 7.34
CA ALA A 291 -12.99 -4.57 8.35
C ALA A 291 -14.43 -5.08 8.52
N LEU A 292 -15.04 -5.63 7.47
CA LEU A 292 -16.39 -6.22 7.53
C LEU A 292 -16.45 -7.49 8.39
N TYR A 293 -15.32 -8.15 8.63
CA TYR A 293 -15.23 -9.37 9.45
C TYR A 293 -14.79 -9.09 10.90
N LEU A 294 -14.47 -7.84 11.24
CA LEU A 294 -14.22 -7.41 12.61
C LEU A 294 -15.58 -7.16 13.30
N GLU A 295 -15.99 -8.08 14.17
CA GLU A 295 -17.16 -7.87 15.04
C GLU A 295 -16.88 -6.73 16.04
N THR A 296 -17.90 -5.90 16.31
CA THR A 296 -17.86 -4.69 17.14
C THR A 296 -17.05 -4.79 18.45
N ASP A 297 -15.91 -4.08 18.48
CA ASP A 297 -15.04 -3.53 19.53
C ASP A 297 -14.93 -4.13 20.95
N SER A 298 -15.95 -4.72 21.56
CA SER A 298 -15.91 -5.09 22.98
C SER A 298 -15.12 -6.38 23.28
N GLN A 299 -15.01 -7.30 22.31
CA GLN A 299 -14.25 -8.56 22.47
C GLN A 299 -12.85 -8.51 21.86
N LEU A 300 -12.54 -7.50 21.03
CA LEU A 300 -11.21 -7.33 20.43
C LEU A 300 -10.18 -6.86 21.46
N PHE A 301 -10.59 -6.04 22.44
CA PHE A 301 -9.70 -5.50 23.47
C PHE A 301 -9.10 -6.57 24.40
N SER A 302 -9.88 -7.59 24.79
CA SER A 302 -9.36 -8.72 25.59
C SER A 302 -8.47 -9.67 24.78
N LEU A 303 -8.57 -9.60 23.44
CA LEU A 303 -7.79 -10.39 22.50
C LEU A 303 -6.46 -9.74 22.12
N ARG A 304 -6.30 -8.42 22.27
CA ARG A 304 -5.06 -7.66 21.94
C ARG A 304 -3.81 -8.18 22.67
N HIS A 305 -3.93 -8.62 23.92
CA HIS A 305 -2.81 -9.21 24.68
C HIS A 305 -2.59 -10.71 24.46
N ALA A 306 -3.50 -11.39 23.76
CA ALA A 306 -3.60 -12.86 23.78
C ALA A 306 -3.12 -13.56 22.49
N TYR A 307 -2.70 -12.82 21.46
CA TYR A 307 -2.25 -13.37 20.17
C TYR A 307 -0.73 -13.28 20.00
N LYS A 308 0.00 -13.97 20.89
CA LYS A 308 1.41 -14.32 20.67
C LYS A 308 1.55 -15.28 19.47
N THR A 309 2.72 -15.29 18.85
CA THR A 309 3.16 -16.17 17.74
C THR A 309 2.62 -17.60 17.82
N ASN A 310 2.58 -18.19 19.02
CA ASN A 310 2.10 -19.55 19.27
C ASN A 310 0.65 -19.81 18.81
N LYS A 311 -0.23 -18.81 18.71
CA LYS A 311 -1.61 -19.03 18.23
C LYS A 311 -1.74 -19.11 16.72
N ILE A 312 -0.84 -18.49 15.95
CA ILE A 312 -0.84 -18.62 14.48
C ILE A 312 -0.46 -20.06 14.14
N GLU A 313 0.62 -20.56 14.75
CA GLU A 313 1.09 -21.94 14.60
C GLU A 313 0.01 -22.94 15.01
N ASN A 314 -0.60 -22.76 16.19
CA ASN A 314 -1.71 -23.61 16.64
C ASN A 314 -2.91 -23.62 15.69
N LEU A 315 -3.26 -22.46 15.10
CA LEU A 315 -4.31 -22.42 14.08
C LEU A 315 -3.83 -23.19 12.85
N THR A 316 -2.70 -22.84 12.27
CA THR A 316 -2.19 -23.48 11.05
C THR A 316 -2.06 -25.00 11.20
N ASP A 317 -1.68 -25.51 12.37
CA ASP A 317 -1.65 -26.94 12.69
C ASP A 317 -3.05 -27.56 12.80
N GLN A 318 -4.01 -26.84 13.40
CA GLN A 318 -5.42 -27.23 13.37
C GLN A 318 -5.99 -27.27 11.93
N LEU A 319 -5.51 -26.41 11.01
CA LEU A 319 -5.94 -26.43 9.61
C LEU A 319 -5.39 -27.68 8.93
N LYS A 320 -4.08 -27.93 9.10
CA LYS A 320 -3.39 -29.07 8.52
C LYS A 320 -4.02 -30.39 8.97
N THR A 321 -4.31 -30.53 10.26
CA THR A 321 -4.99 -31.71 10.82
C THR A 321 -6.44 -31.84 10.33
N ALA A 322 -7.16 -30.73 10.19
CA ALA A 322 -8.52 -30.73 9.67
C ALA A 322 -8.59 -31.10 8.17
N LEU A 323 -7.62 -30.68 7.36
CA LEU A 323 -7.50 -31.07 5.95
C LEU A 323 -7.30 -32.58 5.80
N ILE A 324 -6.50 -33.20 6.66
CA ILE A 324 -6.20 -34.65 6.63
C ILE A 324 -7.42 -35.49 7.07
N ASN A 325 -8.10 -35.08 8.14
CA ASN A 325 -9.16 -35.88 8.77
C ASN A 325 -10.56 -35.62 8.18
N GLY A 326 -10.68 -34.68 7.25
CA GLY A 326 -11.94 -34.21 6.69
C GLY A 326 -12.61 -33.14 7.56
N ILE A 327 -13.21 -32.14 6.90
CA ILE A 327 -13.73 -30.94 7.56
C ILE A 327 -15.26 -31.00 7.62
N SER A 328 -15.86 -30.71 8.78
CA SER A 328 -17.32 -30.49 8.87
C SER A 328 -17.68 -29.04 8.52
N ARG A 329 -18.89 -28.80 8.01
CA ARG A 329 -19.36 -27.42 7.68
C ARG A 329 -19.25 -26.45 8.86
N LYS A 330 -19.63 -26.90 10.08
CA LYS A 330 -19.53 -26.08 11.30
C LYS A 330 -18.08 -25.72 11.64
N GLN A 331 -17.16 -26.67 11.48
CA GLN A 331 -15.73 -26.40 11.71
C GLN A 331 -15.19 -25.40 10.68
N ALA A 332 -15.55 -25.53 9.40
CA ALA A 332 -15.14 -24.59 8.35
C ALA A 332 -15.58 -23.14 8.63
N ASP A 333 -16.80 -22.94 9.14
CA ASP A 333 -17.30 -21.61 9.51
C ASP A 333 -16.62 -21.02 10.74
N GLN A 334 -16.38 -21.83 11.77
CA GLN A 334 -15.62 -21.39 12.94
C GLN A 334 -14.19 -21.00 12.56
N TRP A 335 -13.60 -21.77 11.67
CA TRP A 335 -12.30 -21.53 11.07
C TRP A 335 -12.24 -20.18 10.38
N ARG A 336 -13.20 -19.92 9.49
CA ARG A 336 -13.32 -18.64 8.79
C ARG A 336 -13.34 -17.45 9.75
N ARG A 337 -14.18 -17.49 10.79
CA ARG A 337 -14.26 -16.40 11.78
C ARG A 337 -12.95 -16.19 12.54
N ARG A 338 -12.31 -17.28 12.97
CA ARG A 338 -11.02 -17.22 13.69
C ARG A 338 -9.92 -16.68 12.80
N TRP A 339 -9.87 -17.12 11.53
CA TRP A 339 -8.86 -16.70 10.56
C TRP A 339 -8.89 -15.18 10.35
N PHE A 340 -10.07 -14.59 10.09
CA PHE A 340 -10.18 -13.13 9.90
C PHE A 340 -9.84 -12.32 11.15
N ARG A 341 -10.14 -12.84 12.34
CA ARG A 341 -9.74 -12.20 13.61
C ARG A 341 -8.22 -12.20 13.81
N VAL A 342 -7.53 -13.28 13.44
CA VAL A 342 -6.07 -13.37 13.54
C VAL A 342 -5.38 -12.57 12.44
N TYR A 343 -6.00 -12.47 11.27
CA TYR A 343 -5.49 -11.65 10.16
C TYR A 343 -5.27 -10.19 10.57
N ALA A 344 -6.12 -9.65 11.44
CA ALA A 344 -6.01 -8.27 11.95
C ALA A 344 -4.66 -7.96 12.62
N PHE A 345 -3.96 -8.98 13.11
CA PHE A 345 -2.66 -8.83 13.74
C PHE A 345 -1.56 -9.09 12.71
N ARG A 346 -1.26 -10.34 12.36
CA ARG A 346 -0.19 -10.69 11.38
C ARG A 346 -0.77 -11.29 10.10
N GLY A 347 -1.44 -10.45 9.31
CA GLY A 347 -2.14 -10.87 8.09
C GLY A 347 -1.25 -11.57 7.06
N GLN A 348 -0.13 -10.95 6.68
CA GLN A 348 0.77 -11.51 5.65
C GLN A 348 1.38 -12.85 6.06
N LEU A 349 1.82 -12.99 7.32
CA LEU A 349 2.35 -14.26 7.83
C LEU A 349 1.27 -15.36 7.82
N LEU A 350 0.04 -15.02 8.22
CA LEU A 350 -1.08 -15.95 8.20
C LEU A 350 -1.42 -16.38 6.77
N THR A 351 -1.44 -15.43 5.83
CA THR A 351 -1.59 -15.67 4.40
C THR A 351 -0.52 -16.63 3.87
N LEU A 352 0.76 -16.37 4.18
CA LEU A 352 1.87 -17.23 3.77
C LEU A 352 1.72 -18.64 4.34
N LYS A 353 1.50 -18.77 5.66
CA LYS A 353 1.38 -20.08 6.32
C LYS A 353 0.18 -20.88 5.82
N THR A 354 -0.94 -20.22 5.54
CA THR A 354 -2.10 -20.89 4.95
C THR A 354 -1.84 -21.34 3.52
N ALA A 355 -1.17 -20.53 2.69
CA ALA A 355 -0.76 -20.94 1.35
C ALA A 355 0.23 -22.13 1.38
N GLN A 356 1.22 -22.11 2.28
CA GLN A 356 2.17 -23.21 2.47
C GLN A 356 1.46 -24.53 2.79
N ILE A 357 0.42 -24.50 3.63
CA ILE A 357 -0.37 -25.69 3.97
C ILE A 357 -1.27 -26.15 2.82
N LEU A 358 -1.90 -25.22 2.10
CA LEU A 358 -2.79 -25.55 0.98
C LEU A 358 -2.04 -26.17 -0.21
N LEU A 359 -0.79 -25.79 -0.41
CA LEU A 359 0.07 -26.24 -1.51
C LEU A 359 1.06 -27.35 -1.09
N ASP A 360 1.05 -27.77 0.17
CA ASP A 360 2.02 -28.70 0.76
C ASP A 360 3.49 -28.32 0.47
N ASN A 361 3.81 -27.02 0.46
CA ASN A 361 5.14 -26.50 0.15
C ASN A 361 5.63 -25.53 1.26
N ASN A 362 6.48 -26.03 2.15
CA ASN A 362 7.04 -25.25 3.26
C ASN A 362 8.10 -24.22 2.84
N GLN A 363 8.66 -24.34 1.63
CA GLN A 363 9.70 -23.43 1.12
C GLN A 363 9.12 -22.22 0.37
N LEU A 364 7.81 -22.22 0.12
CA LEU A 364 7.11 -21.14 -0.56
C LEU A 364 7.32 -19.82 0.18
N THR A 365 7.86 -18.81 -0.51
CA THR A 365 7.99 -17.45 0.00
C THR A 365 6.82 -16.57 -0.45
N TYR A 366 6.63 -15.43 0.21
CA TYR A 366 5.59 -14.48 -0.21
C TYR A 366 5.92 -13.85 -1.58
N ASP A 367 7.20 -13.68 -1.90
CA ASP A 367 7.63 -13.15 -3.19
C ASP A 367 7.34 -14.15 -4.32
N ASP A 368 7.45 -15.46 -4.07
CA ASP A 368 7.03 -16.49 -5.04
C ASP A 368 5.52 -16.41 -5.32
N LEU A 369 4.71 -16.19 -4.27
CA LEU A 369 3.27 -15.97 -4.41
C LEU A 369 2.95 -14.70 -5.21
N CYS A 370 3.70 -13.62 -5.01
CA CYS A 370 3.52 -12.37 -5.76
C CYS A 370 3.95 -12.51 -7.21
N ALA A 371 5.03 -13.24 -7.48
CA ALA A 371 5.50 -13.51 -8.84
C ALA A 371 4.50 -14.37 -9.61
N ASP A 372 3.89 -15.35 -8.94
CA ASP A 372 2.93 -16.26 -9.57
C ASP A 372 1.62 -16.47 -8.77
N PRO A 373 0.69 -15.50 -8.76
CA PRO A 373 -0.50 -15.55 -7.89
C PRO A 373 -1.41 -16.76 -8.11
N HIS A 374 -1.53 -17.22 -9.37
CA HIS A 374 -2.44 -18.31 -9.73
C HIS A 374 -2.02 -19.66 -9.14
N CYS A 375 -0.77 -19.82 -8.68
CA CYS A 375 -0.30 -21.03 -8.02
C CYS A 375 -1.15 -21.36 -6.77
N LEU A 376 -1.71 -20.35 -6.10
CA LEU A 376 -2.58 -20.53 -4.94
C LEU A 376 -3.82 -21.38 -5.28
N LEU A 377 -4.34 -21.36 -6.50
CA LEU A 377 -5.54 -22.14 -6.90
C LEU A 377 -5.25 -23.62 -7.16
N ARG A 378 -4.00 -24.08 -7.04
CA ARG A 378 -3.60 -25.48 -7.29
C ARG A 378 -3.88 -26.43 -6.12
N PHE A 379 -4.65 -25.98 -5.11
CA PHE A 379 -5.03 -26.80 -3.97
C PHE A 379 -5.99 -27.95 -4.37
N PRO A 380 -6.16 -28.99 -3.52
CA PRO A 380 -7.00 -30.14 -3.85
C PRO A 380 -8.47 -29.77 -4.15
N PHE A 381 -9.01 -30.29 -5.25
CA PHE A 381 -10.37 -29.97 -5.73
C PHE A 381 -11.48 -30.24 -4.69
N GLN A 382 -11.24 -31.15 -3.74
CA GLN A 382 -12.15 -31.46 -2.65
C GLN A 382 -12.47 -30.25 -1.75
N LEU A 383 -11.58 -29.25 -1.69
CA LEU A 383 -11.77 -28.05 -0.88
C LEU A 383 -12.86 -27.11 -1.41
N TYR A 384 -13.22 -27.22 -2.70
CA TYR A 384 -14.36 -26.49 -3.26
C TYR A 384 -15.70 -26.91 -2.65
N ASN A 385 -15.76 -28.05 -1.95
CA ASN A 385 -16.93 -28.45 -1.16
C ASN A 385 -17.15 -27.58 0.09
N TYR A 386 -16.20 -26.72 0.45
CA TYR A 386 -16.24 -25.89 1.66
C TYR A 386 -16.21 -24.39 1.31
N PRO A 387 -17.38 -23.78 1.01
CA PRO A 387 -17.45 -22.36 0.62
C PRO A 387 -16.78 -21.40 1.60
N SER A 388 -16.84 -21.68 2.91
CA SER A 388 -16.23 -20.85 3.95
C SER A 388 -14.69 -20.81 3.87
N ILE A 389 -14.06 -21.91 3.42
CA ILE A 389 -12.62 -21.97 3.19
C ILE A 389 -12.28 -21.29 1.87
N ILE A 390 -13.08 -21.52 0.82
CA ILE A 390 -12.92 -20.83 -0.47
C ILE A 390 -13.00 -19.31 -0.29
N GLN A 391 -13.84 -18.81 0.61
CA GLN A 391 -13.90 -17.38 0.92
C GLN A 391 -12.57 -16.85 1.49
N ILE A 392 -11.88 -17.62 2.33
CA ILE A 392 -10.54 -17.26 2.85
C ILE A 392 -9.53 -17.28 1.69
N ILE A 393 -9.56 -18.31 0.86
CA ILE A 393 -8.62 -18.46 -0.26
C ILE A 393 -8.80 -17.33 -1.27
N LEU A 394 -10.03 -16.96 -1.62
CA LEU A 394 -10.31 -15.84 -2.52
C LEU A 394 -9.93 -14.49 -1.90
N PHE A 395 -10.06 -14.34 -0.57
CA PHE A 395 -9.55 -13.17 0.13
C PHE A 395 -8.02 -13.08 0.02
N ILE A 396 -7.31 -14.18 0.29
CA ILE A 396 -5.86 -14.28 0.12
C ILE A 396 -5.47 -14.00 -1.34
N MET A 397 -6.18 -14.57 -2.30
CA MET A 397 -5.94 -14.35 -3.72
C MET A 397 -5.99 -12.86 -4.07
N ARG A 398 -6.99 -12.13 -3.57
CA ARG A 398 -7.07 -10.69 -3.80
C ARG A 398 -5.90 -9.93 -3.17
N GLU A 399 -5.52 -10.29 -1.94
CA GLU A 399 -4.35 -9.70 -1.28
C GLU A 399 -3.09 -9.88 -2.15
N ILE A 400 -2.86 -11.10 -2.63
CA ILE A 400 -1.70 -11.45 -3.45
C ILE A 400 -1.77 -10.76 -4.82
N LEU A 401 -2.93 -10.65 -5.46
CA LEU A 401 -3.07 -9.93 -6.73
C LEU A 401 -2.70 -8.44 -6.58
N ILE A 402 -3.14 -7.78 -5.52
CA ILE A 402 -2.76 -6.40 -5.23
C ILE A 402 -1.25 -6.29 -4.96
N ALA A 403 -0.69 -7.22 -4.18
CA ALA A 403 0.74 -7.26 -3.89
C ALA A 403 1.59 -7.54 -5.15
N SER A 404 1.11 -8.41 -6.04
CA SER A 404 1.79 -8.78 -7.30
C SER A 404 1.98 -7.58 -8.23
N ARG A 405 0.97 -6.71 -8.33
CA ARG A 405 1.06 -5.47 -9.10
C ARG A 405 2.24 -4.62 -8.62
N HIS A 406 2.33 -4.41 -7.32
CA HIS A 406 3.39 -3.60 -6.69
C HIS A 406 4.75 -4.29 -6.79
N TYR A 407 4.78 -5.61 -6.68
CA TYR A 407 5.99 -6.42 -6.91
C TYR A 407 6.58 -6.17 -8.30
N PHE A 408 5.75 -6.19 -9.36
CA PHE A 408 6.23 -5.89 -10.71
C PHE A 408 6.59 -4.42 -10.92
N GLU A 409 5.83 -3.48 -10.33
CA GLU A 409 6.15 -2.04 -10.41
C GLU A 409 7.55 -1.77 -9.84
N ARG A 410 7.87 -2.44 -8.73
CA ARG A 410 9.19 -2.35 -8.08
C ARG A 410 10.30 -2.94 -8.95
N ILE A 411 10.13 -4.15 -9.49
CA ILE A 411 11.17 -4.79 -10.32
C ILE A 411 11.50 -3.93 -11.54
N ILE A 412 10.50 -3.28 -12.13
CA ILE A 412 10.69 -2.39 -13.27
C ILE A 412 11.44 -1.12 -12.84
N LYS A 413 11.01 -0.48 -11.74
CA LYS A 413 11.72 0.68 -11.17
C LYS A 413 13.18 0.37 -10.82
N ALA A 414 13.46 -0.82 -10.28
CA ALA A 414 14.83 -1.22 -9.91
C ALA A 414 15.73 -1.44 -11.13
N LYS A 415 15.18 -1.88 -12.26
CA LYS A 415 15.93 -2.04 -13.52
C LYS A 415 16.15 -0.72 -14.27
N GLN A 416 15.42 0.33 -13.92
CA GLN A 416 15.58 1.67 -14.48
C GLN A 416 16.76 2.39 -13.79
N GLN A 417 17.97 2.18 -14.30
CA GLN A 417 19.13 2.99 -13.90
C GLN A 417 19.01 4.41 -14.48
N PRO A 418 19.39 5.46 -13.75
CA PRO A 418 19.49 6.82 -14.30
C PRO A 418 20.78 6.93 -15.14
N LEU A 419 20.79 6.33 -16.32
CA LEU A 419 21.79 6.61 -17.35
C LEU A 419 21.23 7.67 -18.30
N GLN A 420 22.11 8.61 -18.67
CA GLN A 420 21.83 9.90 -19.31
C GLN A 420 20.66 9.88 -20.32
N GLN A 421 19.75 10.84 -20.13
CA GLN A 421 18.55 11.08 -20.94
C GLN A 421 18.89 11.08 -22.45
N THR A 422 18.46 10.05 -23.15
CA THR A 422 18.32 10.03 -24.61
C THR A 422 16.89 9.62 -24.95
N ASP A 423 16.30 10.20 -25.99
CA ASP A 423 14.90 9.98 -26.39
C ASP A 423 14.52 8.51 -26.64
N MET A 424 15.53 7.64 -26.86
CA MET A 424 15.35 6.19 -27.01
C MET A 424 14.93 5.51 -25.69
N ILE A 425 15.45 5.94 -24.54
CA ILE A 425 15.16 5.34 -23.22
C ILE A 425 13.69 5.56 -22.84
N CYS A 426 13.13 6.73 -23.14
CA CYS A 426 11.73 7.06 -22.89
C CYS A 426 10.75 6.11 -23.62
N ILE A 427 11.10 5.66 -24.84
CA ILE A 427 10.28 4.70 -25.60
C ILE A 427 10.32 3.29 -25.00
N GLN A 428 11.48 2.87 -24.47
CA GLN A 428 11.59 1.58 -23.76
C GLN A 428 10.80 1.60 -22.43
N ASP A 429 10.77 2.74 -21.74
CA ASP A 429 10.02 2.91 -20.49
C ASP A 429 8.50 2.88 -20.67
N VAL A 430 7.99 3.46 -21.76
CA VAL A 430 6.56 3.36 -22.08
C VAL A 430 6.19 1.92 -22.42
N LYS A 431 7.05 1.22 -23.18
CA LYS A 431 6.81 -0.19 -23.52
C LYS A 431 6.88 -1.12 -22.30
N SER A 432 7.82 -0.90 -21.38
CA SER A 432 7.95 -1.73 -20.17
C SER A 432 6.75 -1.58 -19.23
N LYS A 433 6.25 -0.34 -19.05
CA LYS A 433 5.01 -0.07 -18.29
C LYS A 433 3.78 -0.68 -18.94
N GLN A 434 3.63 -0.55 -20.26
CA GLN A 434 2.53 -1.18 -20.99
C GLN A 434 2.56 -2.71 -20.88
N LEU A 435 3.75 -3.32 -21.03
CA LEU A 435 3.93 -4.76 -20.86
C LEU A 435 3.54 -5.21 -19.46
N GLN A 436 3.89 -4.43 -18.43
CA GLN A 436 3.52 -4.70 -17.06
C GLN A 436 2.00 -4.67 -16.85
N GLU A 437 1.32 -3.62 -17.31
CA GLU A 437 -0.14 -3.51 -17.21
C GLU A 437 -0.82 -4.68 -17.91
N THR A 438 -0.36 -5.03 -19.12
CA THR A 438 -0.88 -6.22 -19.80
C THR A 438 -0.62 -7.51 -19.02
N LEU A 439 0.57 -7.69 -18.43
CA LEU A 439 0.88 -8.87 -17.63
C LEU A 439 -0.06 -8.99 -16.43
N VAL A 440 -0.22 -7.92 -15.66
CA VAL A 440 -1.10 -7.90 -14.48
C VAL A 440 -2.55 -8.20 -14.89
N HIS A 441 -3.06 -7.57 -15.95
CA HIS A 441 -4.41 -7.85 -16.43
C HIS A 441 -4.58 -9.30 -16.93
N THR A 442 -3.56 -9.87 -17.58
CA THR A 442 -3.60 -11.29 -17.99
C THR A 442 -3.59 -12.23 -16.81
N GLN A 443 -2.84 -11.92 -15.74
CA GLN A 443 -2.83 -12.71 -14.50
C GLN A 443 -4.19 -12.66 -13.79
N GLU A 444 -4.77 -11.47 -13.65
CA GLU A 444 -6.10 -11.28 -13.07
C GLU A 444 -7.18 -12.00 -13.90
N ALA A 445 -7.12 -11.91 -15.23
CA ALA A 445 -8.03 -12.62 -16.13
C ALA A 445 -7.86 -14.14 -16.02
N LEU A 446 -6.62 -14.64 -15.93
CA LEU A 446 -6.33 -16.07 -15.75
C LEU A 446 -6.96 -16.62 -14.46
N VAL A 447 -6.86 -15.88 -13.35
CA VAL A 447 -7.51 -16.26 -12.09
C VAL A 447 -9.02 -16.40 -12.28
N ILE A 448 -9.66 -15.46 -12.98
CA ILE A 448 -11.09 -15.53 -13.26
C ILE A 448 -11.41 -16.75 -14.13
N GLN A 449 -10.62 -17.02 -15.18
CA GLN A 449 -10.82 -18.18 -16.05
C GLN A 449 -10.73 -19.50 -15.28
N ILE A 450 -9.71 -19.67 -14.44
CA ILE A 450 -9.57 -20.87 -13.59
C ILE A 450 -10.81 -21.05 -12.71
N LEU A 451 -11.31 -19.96 -12.10
CA LEU A 451 -12.49 -20.00 -11.25
C LEU A 451 -13.76 -20.36 -12.04
N LEU A 452 -13.91 -19.85 -13.26
CA LEU A 452 -15.02 -20.23 -14.15
C LEU A 452 -14.92 -21.71 -14.54
N ASP A 453 -13.74 -22.21 -14.90
CA ASP A 453 -13.53 -23.62 -15.22
C ASP A 453 -13.86 -24.55 -14.05
N VAL A 454 -13.43 -24.17 -12.83
CA VAL A 454 -13.78 -24.89 -11.61
C VAL A 454 -15.29 -24.91 -11.40
N LEU A 455 -16.00 -23.79 -11.58
CA LEU A 455 -17.45 -23.77 -11.49
C LEU A 455 -18.10 -24.68 -12.55
N HIS A 456 -17.55 -24.73 -13.77
CA HIS A 456 -18.06 -25.61 -14.83
C HIS A 456 -17.94 -27.08 -14.43
N GLN A 457 -16.77 -27.48 -13.95
CA GLN A 457 -16.49 -28.85 -13.54
C GLN A 457 -17.32 -29.24 -12.32
N TYR A 458 -17.38 -28.36 -11.31
CA TYR A 458 -18.12 -28.59 -10.08
C TYR A 458 -19.63 -28.72 -10.31
N LYS A 459 -20.18 -27.98 -11.28
CA LYS A 459 -21.59 -28.11 -11.69
C LYS A 459 -21.94 -29.53 -12.16
N LYS A 460 -20.99 -30.25 -12.77
CA LYS A 460 -21.21 -31.62 -13.28
C LYS A 460 -21.26 -32.66 -12.16
N THR A 461 -20.56 -32.41 -11.05
CA THR A 461 -20.36 -33.40 -9.98
C THR A 461 -21.15 -33.11 -8.71
N ALA A 462 -21.44 -31.84 -8.41
CA ALA A 462 -21.99 -31.42 -7.13
C ALA A 462 -23.53 -31.36 -7.10
N CYS A 463 -24.10 -31.43 -5.89
CA CYS A 463 -25.53 -31.18 -5.70
C CYS A 463 -25.88 -29.70 -5.88
N LEU A 464 -27.11 -29.42 -6.32
CA LEU A 464 -27.56 -28.05 -6.65
C LEU A 464 -27.32 -27.01 -5.52
N PRO A 465 -27.62 -27.28 -4.24
CA PRO A 465 -27.38 -26.30 -3.18
C PRO A 465 -25.89 -25.99 -2.97
N ALA A 466 -25.03 -27.01 -2.97
CA ALA A 466 -23.59 -26.83 -2.82
C ALA A 466 -22.99 -26.06 -4.00
N TYR A 467 -23.47 -26.32 -5.22
CA TYR A 467 -23.09 -25.54 -6.40
C TYR A 467 -23.52 -24.07 -6.26
N ARG A 468 -24.73 -23.78 -5.77
CA ARG A 468 -25.22 -22.41 -5.60
C ARG A 468 -24.43 -21.63 -4.55
N GLU A 469 -24.05 -22.27 -3.44
CA GLU A 469 -23.20 -21.65 -2.41
C GLU A 469 -21.82 -21.29 -2.99
N LEU A 470 -21.15 -22.24 -3.67
CA LEU A 470 -19.86 -21.99 -4.31
C LEU A 470 -19.97 -20.92 -5.40
N GLN A 471 -21.00 -21.01 -6.24
CA GLN A 471 -21.30 -20.01 -7.27
C GLN A 471 -21.44 -18.61 -6.65
N GLY A 472 -22.17 -18.47 -5.54
CA GLY A 472 -22.33 -17.19 -4.86
C GLY A 472 -20.99 -16.60 -4.38
N VAL A 473 -20.13 -17.43 -3.78
CA VAL A 473 -18.81 -17.00 -3.28
C VAL A 473 -17.89 -16.59 -4.44
N VAL A 474 -17.78 -17.42 -5.49
CA VAL A 474 -16.93 -17.15 -6.65
C VAL A 474 -17.44 -15.96 -7.47
N CYS A 475 -18.74 -15.90 -7.75
CA CYS A 475 -19.31 -14.78 -8.52
C CYS A 475 -19.24 -13.47 -7.75
N SER A 476 -19.32 -13.46 -6.41
CA SER A 476 -19.07 -12.25 -5.61
C SER A 476 -17.63 -11.76 -5.80
N PHE A 477 -16.65 -12.66 -5.81
CA PHE A 477 -15.26 -12.31 -6.10
C PHE A 477 -15.09 -11.75 -7.52
N VAL A 478 -15.64 -12.43 -8.54
CA VAL A 478 -15.59 -11.96 -9.94
C VAL A 478 -16.27 -10.60 -10.10
N HIS A 479 -17.39 -10.38 -9.42
CA HIS A 479 -18.09 -9.10 -9.40
C HIS A 479 -17.19 -7.98 -8.88
N GLN A 480 -16.50 -8.18 -7.76
CA GLN A 480 -15.56 -7.20 -7.20
C GLN A 480 -14.40 -6.94 -8.16
N MET A 481 -13.82 -7.98 -8.77
CA MET A 481 -12.76 -7.82 -9.77
C MET A 481 -13.21 -6.95 -10.95
N PHE A 482 -14.42 -7.15 -11.47
CA PHE A 482 -14.98 -6.34 -12.56
C PHE A 482 -15.29 -4.90 -12.15
N ILE A 483 -15.67 -4.66 -10.89
CA ILE A 483 -15.86 -3.29 -10.37
C ILE A 483 -14.51 -2.58 -10.26
N THR A 484 -13.50 -3.25 -9.70
CA THR A 484 -12.17 -2.66 -9.51
C THR A 484 -11.50 -2.37 -10.84
N ASN A 485 -11.64 -3.27 -11.83
CA ASN A 485 -11.07 -3.08 -13.15
C ASN A 485 -12.02 -3.59 -14.25
N PRO A 486 -12.76 -2.68 -14.94
CA PRO A 486 -13.72 -3.06 -15.97
C PRO A 486 -13.08 -3.67 -17.23
N VAL A 487 -11.78 -3.44 -17.46
CA VAL A 487 -11.05 -4.04 -18.59
C VAL A 487 -10.99 -5.57 -18.45
N LEU A 488 -10.98 -6.09 -17.23
CA LEU A 488 -10.99 -7.54 -16.99
C LEU A 488 -12.25 -8.20 -17.53
N ALA A 489 -13.41 -7.54 -17.41
CA ALA A 489 -14.65 -8.05 -17.98
C ALA A 489 -14.49 -8.21 -19.49
N LYS A 490 -13.92 -7.21 -20.18
CA LYS A 490 -13.63 -7.31 -21.61
C LYS A 490 -12.69 -8.47 -21.91
N LEU A 491 -11.54 -8.57 -21.24
CA LEU A 491 -10.54 -9.62 -21.51
C LEU A 491 -11.10 -11.03 -21.34
N VAL A 492 -11.79 -11.30 -20.23
CA VAL A 492 -12.38 -12.62 -19.93
C VAL A 492 -13.41 -13.02 -20.99
N HIS A 493 -14.25 -12.09 -21.45
CA HIS A 493 -15.28 -12.39 -22.45
C HIS A 493 -14.70 -12.51 -23.87
N PHE A 494 -13.63 -11.78 -24.21
CA PHE A 494 -12.93 -11.96 -25.47
C PHE A 494 -12.14 -13.28 -25.53
N GLN A 495 -11.61 -13.74 -24.39
CA GLN A 495 -11.02 -15.08 -24.27
C GLN A 495 -12.08 -16.20 -24.39
N GLY A 496 -13.30 -15.92 -23.94
CA GLY A 496 -14.42 -16.86 -23.99
C GLY A 496 -14.37 -17.92 -22.90
N TYR A 497 -15.51 -18.57 -22.70
CA TYR A 497 -15.72 -19.68 -21.76
C TYR A 497 -17.00 -20.44 -22.20
N PRO A 498 -17.29 -21.63 -21.67
CA PRO A 498 -18.44 -22.42 -22.13
C PRO A 498 -19.78 -21.66 -22.05
N SER A 499 -20.55 -21.64 -23.13
CA SER A 499 -21.82 -20.88 -23.25
C SER A 499 -22.84 -21.20 -22.15
N GLU A 500 -22.80 -22.41 -21.58
CA GLU A 500 -23.65 -22.84 -20.48
C GLU A 500 -23.45 -22.04 -19.18
N GLN A 501 -22.32 -21.34 -19.05
CA GLN A 501 -21.98 -20.53 -17.88
C GLN A 501 -22.43 -19.08 -18.01
N ILE A 502 -22.74 -18.61 -19.22
CA ILE A 502 -23.16 -17.22 -19.48
C ILE A 502 -24.35 -16.86 -18.60
N LYS A 503 -25.45 -17.63 -18.68
CA LYS A 503 -26.64 -17.41 -17.85
C LYS A 503 -26.32 -17.42 -16.35
N PRO A 504 -25.72 -18.49 -15.77
CA PRO A 504 -25.30 -18.50 -14.36
C PRO A 504 -24.51 -17.26 -13.94
N LEU A 505 -23.56 -16.81 -14.77
CA LEU A 505 -22.72 -15.65 -14.47
C LEU A 505 -23.53 -14.36 -14.45
N ILE A 506 -24.39 -14.11 -15.45
CA ILE A 506 -25.25 -12.92 -15.52
C ILE A 506 -26.18 -12.83 -14.30
N TYR A 507 -26.77 -13.94 -13.87
CA TYR A 507 -27.65 -13.95 -12.70
C TYR A 507 -26.92 -13.68 -11.38
N SER A 508 -25.63 -14.03 -11.28
CA SER A 508 -24.86 -13.96 -10.04
C SER A 508 -23.88 -12.79 -9.95
N VAL A 509 -23.59 -12.12 -11.07
CA VAL A 509 -22.67 -10.98 -11.16
C VAL A 509 -23.43 -9.72 -11.62
N PRO A 510 -23.81 -8.81 -10.71
CA PRO A 510 -24.62 -7.63 -11.04
C PRO A 510 -23.95 -6.64 -12.02
N SER A 511 -22.62 -6.62 -12.06
CA SER A 511 -21.84 -5.72 -12.93
C SER A 511 -21.80 -6.16 -14.41
N MET A 512 -22.43 -7.28 -14.78
CA MET A 512 -22.36 -7.83 -16.14
C MET A 512 -22.98 -6.94 -17.23
N HIS A 513 -23.82 -5.98 -16.87
CA HIS A 513 -24.38 -5.01 -17.82
C HIS A 513 -23.30 -4.16 -18.53
N ILE A 514 -22.10 -4.01 -17.94
CA ILE A 514 -20.96 -3.34 -18.57
C ILE A 514 -20.51 -4.01 -19.87
N CYS A 515 -20.83 -5.30 -20.05
CA CYS A 515 -20.45 -6.04 -21.25
C CYS A 515 -21.11 -5.48 -22.52
N LEU A 516 -22.25 -4.78 -22.39
CA LEU A 516 -22.93 -4.13 -23.51
C LEU A 516 -22.04 -3.11 -24.23
N ASP A 517 -21.08 -2.49 -23.52
CA ASP A 517 -20.21 -1.45 -24.07
C ASP A 517 -19.18 -2.01 -25.07
N PHE A 518 -18.71 -3.24 -24.86
CA PHE A 518 -17.69 -3.87 -25.71
C PHE A 518 -18.23 -4.97 -26.63
N ILE A 519 -19.48 -5.41 -26.49
CA ILE A 519 -20.10 -6.37 -27.43
C ILE A 519 -20.00 -5.90 -28.89
N PRO A 520 -20.23 -4.63 -29.27
CA PRO A 520 -20.02 -4.17 -30.64
C PRO A 520 -18.61 -4.48 -31.19
N GLN A 521 -17.59 -4.40 -30.32
CA GLN A 521 -16.21 -4.73 -30.69
C GLN A 521 -16.01 -6.25 -30.85
N MET A 522 -16.69 -7.07 -30.03
CA MET A 522 -16.69 -8.53 -30.20
C MET A 522 -17.34 -8.95 -31.51
N LEU A 523 -18.47 -8.33 -31.87
CA LEU A 523 -19.18 -8.59 -33.13
C LEU A 523 -18.38 -8.15 -34.36
N ALA A 524 -17.49 -7.17 -34.21
CA ALA A 524 -16.59 -6.69 -35.25
C ALA A 524 -15.26 -7.46 -35.33
N SER A 525 -15.04 -8.46 -34.46
CA SER A 525 -13.82 -9.29 -34.47
C SER A 525 -13.71 -10.10 -35.76
N SER A 526 -12.50 -10.50 -36.15
CA SER A 526 -12.26 -11.36 -37.32
C SER A 526 -12.57 -12.83 -37.05
N GLU A 527 -12.66 -13.24 -35.79
CA GLU A 527 -12.84 -14.63 -35.38
C GLU A 527 -14.32 -14.97 -35.22
N LEU A 528 -14.80 -15.99 -35.93
CA LEU A 528 -16.20 -16.43 -35.91
C LEU A 528 -16.65 -16.84 -34.51
N ASP A 529 -15.78 -17.49 -33.73
CA ASP A 529 -16.12 -17.97 -32.38
C ASP A 529 -16.36 -16.81 -31.40
N THR A 530 -15.55 -15.74 -31.48
CA THR A 530 -15.76 -14.51 -30.70
C THR A 530 -17.06 -13.80 -31.11
N GLN A 531 -17.37 -13.77 -32.41
CA GLN A 531 -18.64 -13.22 -32.90
C GLN A 531 -19.84 -14.03 -32.37
N ILE A 532 -19.80 -15.37 -32.47
CA ILE A 532 -20.87 -16.27 -31.97
C ILE A 532 -21.07 -16.05 -30.47
N PHE A 533 -19.98 -16.07 -29.69
CA PHE A 533 -20.04 -15.85 -28.25
C PHE A 533 -20.61 -14.46 -27.92
N GLY A 534 -20.26 -13.43 -28.69
CA GLY A 534 -20.82 -12.09 -28.56
C GLY A 534 -22.35 -12.06 -28.76
N PHE A 535 -22.89 -12.80 -29.73
CA PHE A 535 -24.34 -12.94 -29.90
C PHE A 535 -25.00 -13.73 -28.76
N GLU A 536 -24.39 -14.82 -28.30
CA GLU A 536 -24.89 -15.61 -27.17
C GLU A 536 -24.94 -14.76 -25.89
N LEU A 537 -23.86 -14.04 -25.59
CA LEU A 537 -23.77 -13.11 -24.46
C LEU A 537 -24.81 -11.99 -24.55
N LEU A 538 -24.94 -11.34 -25.71
CA LEU A 538 -25.93 -10.29 -25.92
C LEU A 538 -27.37 -10.79 -25.73
N THR A 539 -27.63 -12.04 -26.13
CA THR A 539 -28.96 -12.66 -25.98
C THR A 539 -29.36 -12.76 -24.52
N ASP A 540 -28.48 -13.33 -23.71
CA ASP A 540 -28.75 -13.55 -22.29
C ASP A 540 -28.72 -12.23 -21.50
N LEU A 541 -27.82 -11.30 -21.83
CA LEU A 541 -27.79 -9.96 -21.22
C LEU A 541 -29.05 -9.17 -21.51
N SER A 542 -29.53 -9.17 -22.75
CA SER A 542 -30.77 -8.46 -23.13
C SER A 542 -31.99 -9.03 -22.44
N SER A 543 -32.00 -10.35 -22.21
CA SER A 543 -33.07 -11.03 -21.50
C SER A 543 -33.15 -10.62 -20.02
N PHE A 544 -31.98 -10.39 -19.39
CA PHE A 544 -31.90 -10.02 -17.98
C PHE A 544 -31.94 -8.50 -17.76
N TYR A 545 -31.35 -7.71 -18.66
CA TYR A 545 -31.27 -6.26 -18.63
C TYR A 545 -31.95 -5.65 -19.87
N PRO A 546 -33.29 -5.53 -19.89
CA PRO A 546 -34.03 -4.90 -20.99
C PRO A 546 -33.92 -3.36 -20.91
N ILE A 547 -32.71 -2.83 -21.12
CA ILE A 547 -32.37 -1.41 -21.03
C ILE A 547 -32.11 -0.77 -22.39
N ARG A 548 -32.11 0.57 -22.46
CA ARG A 548 -31.94 1.32 -23.72
C ARG A 548 -30.62 1.01 -24.43
N THR A 549 -29.53 0.85 -23.68
CA THR A 549 -28.22 0.49 -24.26
C THR A 549 -28.28 -0.87 -24.94
N ALA A 550 -28.86 -1.89 -24.28
CA ALA A 550 -29.08 -3.22 -24.85
C ALA A 550 -29.90 -3.14 -26.15
N LEU A 551 -30.99 -2.37 -26.17
CA LEU A 551 -31.79 -2.17 -27.39
C LEU A 551 -30.97 -1.63 -28.57
N LEU A 552 -30.10 -0.63 -28.32
CA LEU A 552 -29.24 -0.05 -29.36
C LEU A 552 -28.19 -1.06 -29.87
N VAL A 553 -27.57 -1.82 -28.96
CA VAL A 553 -26.58 -2.85 -29.31
C VAL A 553 -27.26 -3.99 -30.09
N VAL A 554 -28.47 -4.42 -29.71
CA VAL A 554 -29.23 -5.44 -30.45
C VAL A 554 -29.60 -4.96 -31.86
N LYS A 555 -29.97 -3.68 -32.02
CA LYS A 555 -30.24 -3.11 -33.35
C LYS A 555 -29.01 -3.18 -34.25
N LEU A 556 -27.83 -2.83 -33.74
CA LEU A 556 -26.56 -2.97 -34.45
C LEU A 556 -26.27 -4.45 -34.76
N ALA A 557 -26.43 -5.32 -33.77
CA ALA A 557 -26.15 -6.74 -33.88
C ALA A 557 -27.01 -7.41 -34.97
N LEU A 558 -28.27 -7.02 -35.14
CA LEU A 558 -29.12 -7.50 -36.25
C LEU A 558 -28.57 -7.10 -37.63
N GLN A 559 -28.00 -5.90 -37.77
CA GLN A 559 -27.37 -5.46 -39.02
C GLN A 559 -26.08 -6.24 -39.31
N VAL A 560 -25.26 -6.46 -38.28
CA VAL A 560 -24.05 -7.28 -38.36
C VAL A 560 -24.42 -8.71 -38.73
N TYR A 561 -25.44 -9.29 -38.09
CA TYR A 561 -25.95 -10.64 -38.37
C TYR A 561 -26.32 -10.81 -39.85
N ALA A 562 -27.11 -9.87 -40.40
CA ALA A 562 -27.50 -9.89 -41.81
C ALA A 562 -26.29 -9.80 -42.75
N THR A 563 -25.25 -9.06 -42.35
CA THR A 563 -24.02 -8.90 -43.12
C THR A 563 -23.17 -10.18 -43.08
N LEU A 564 -22.99 -10.77 -41.90
CA LEU A 564 -22.25 -12.03 -41.73
C LEU A 564 -22.87 -13.17 -42.53
N LEU A 565 -24.20 -13.30 -42.54
CA LEU A 565 -24.90 -14.30 -43.36
C LEU A 565 -24.59 -14.19 -44.86
N ARG A 566 -24.25 -13.00 -45.37
CA ARG A 566 -23.90 -12.79 -46.78
C ARG A 566 -22.44 -13.12 -47.07
N VAL A 567 -21.54 -12.82 -46.14
CA VAL A 567 -20.09 -12.92 -46.32
C VAL A 567 -19.54 -14.31 -45.98
N LEU A 568 -20.14 -15.00 -45.01
CA LEU A 568 -19.68 -16.31 -44.54
C LEU A 568 -19.85 -17.43 -45.59
N SER A 569 -19.02 -18.46 -45.48
CA SER A 569 -19.11 -19.71 -46.26
C SER A 569 -20.36 -20.51 -45.86
N ASN A 570 -20.77 -21.51 -46.66
CA ASN A 570 -21.98 -22.29 -46.36
C ASN A 570 -21.85 -23.09 -45.04
N ASP A 571 -20.68 -23.67 -44.77
CA ASP A 571 -20.45 -24.45 -43.53
C ASP A 571 -20.43 -23.54 -42.30
N ASP A 572 -19.79 -22.37 -42.41
CA ASP A 572 -19.74 -21.38 -41.33
C ASP A 572 -21.11 -20.76 -41.06
N ARG A 573 -21.96 -20.57 -42.09
CA ARG A 573 -23.34 -20.11 -41.92
C ARG A 573 -24.17 -21.06 -41.08
N LEU A 574 -24.07 -22.38 -41.32
CA LEU A 574 -24.78 -23.39 -40.55
C LEU A 574 -24.29 -23.42 -39.10
N ARG A 575 -22.97 -23.39 -38.89
CA ARG A 575 -22.38 -23.29 -37.54
C ARG A 575 -22.84 -22.03 -36.81
N PHE A 576 -22.75 -20.88 -37.46
CA PHE A 576 -23.17 -19.59 -36.92
C PHE A 576 -24.65 -19.58 -36.56
N PHE A 577 -25.52 -20.00 -37.49
CA PHE A 577 -26.97 -20.01 -37.27
C PHE A 577 -27.38 -20.98 -36.16
N SER A 578 -26.82 -22.20 -36.15
CA SER A 578 -27.15 -23.23 -35.14
C SER A 578 -26.87 -22.78 -33.70
N ARG A 579 -25.85 -21.95 -33.50
CA ARG A 579 -25.50 -21.38 -32.18
C ARG A 579 -26.30 -20.13 -31.85
N THR A 580 -26.57 -19.29 -32.84
CA THR A 580 -27.13 -17.94 -32.62
C THR A 580 -28.63 -17.80 -32.90
N TYR A 581 -29.34 -18.84 -33.35
CA TYR A 581 -30.79 -18.73 -33.65
C TYR A 581 -31.63 -18.22 -32.47
N LYS A 582 -31.22 -18.52 -31.23
CA LYS A 582 -31.87 -18.05 -30.00
C LYS A 582 -31.88 -16.53 -29.89
N PHE A 583 -30.83 -15.87 -30.38
CA PHE A 583 -30.77 -14.41 -30.45
C PHE A 583 -31.96 -13.89 -31.26
N LEU A 584 -32.13 -14.38 -32.48
CA LEU A 584 -33.17 -13.90 -33.39
C LEU A 584 -34.60 -14.15 -32.86
N THR A 585 -34.84 -15.30 -32.21
CA THR A 585 -36.17 -15.65 -31.69
C THR A 585 -36.50 -14.91 -30.40
N GLN A 586 -35.51 -14.67 -29.53
CA GLN A 586 -35.75 -14.01 -28.24
C GLN A 586 -35.80 -12.50 -28.36
N MET A 587 -34.99 -11.88 -29.21
CA MET A 587 -34.95 -10.41 -29.34
C MET A 587 -36.29 -9.80 -29.76
N SER A 588 -37.09 -10.50 -30.59
CA SER A 588 -38.44 -10.04 -30.94
C SER A 588 -39.40 -9.99 -29.75
N SER A 589 -39.20 -10.86 -28.75
CA SER A 589 -40.03 -10.86 -27.53
C SER A 589 -39.58 -9.81 -26.50
N ILE A 590 -38.26 -9.61 -26.39
CA ILE A 590 -37.66 -8.69 -25.41
C ILE A 590 -37.81 -7.23 -25.87
N PHE A 591 -37.60 -6.99 -27.17
CA PHE A 591 -37.67 -5.65 -27.77
C PHE A 591 -38.70 -5.63 -28.90
N PRO A 592 -39.99 -5.43 -28.59
CA PRO A 592 -41.05 -5.37 -29.60
C PRO A 592 -40.78 -4.46 -30.81
N PRO A 593 -40.12 -3.29 -30.68
CA PRO A 593 -39.78 -2.43 -31.82
C PRO A 593 -38.88 -3.07 -32.87
N LEU A 594 -38.13 -4.12 -32.53
CA LEU A 594 -37.20 -4.79 -33.45
C LEU A 594 -37.80 -6.01 -34.15
N THR A 595 -39.05 -6.36 -33.88
CA THR A 595 -39.70 -7.59 -34.38
C THR A 595 -39.63 -7.71 -35.90
N GLN A 596 -39.95 -6.64 -36.64
CA GLN A 596 -39.93 -6.66 -38.11
C GLN A 596 -38.51 -6.92 -38.65
N ASN A 597 -37.50 -6.30 -38.04
CA ASN A 597 -36.09 -6.49 -38.42
C ASN A 597 -35.64 -7.92 -38.12
N SER A 598 -35.97 -8.47 -36.93
CA SER A 598 -35.63 -9.84 -36.55
C SER A 598 -36.26 -10.87 -37.48
N VAL A 599 -37.53 -10.69 -37.86
CA VAL A 599 -38.24 -11.57 -38.81
C VAL A 599 -37.58 -11.52 -40.20
N TYR A 600 -37.22 -10.33 -40.67
CA TYR A 600 -36.52 -10.17 -41.96
C TYR A 600 -35.17 -10.89 -41.97
N VAL A 601 -34.37 -10.74 -40.91
CA VAL A 601 -33.07 -11.42 -40.78
C VAL A 601 -33.24 -12.94 -40.64
N LEU A 602 -34.25 -13.42 -39.92
CA LEU A 602 -34.59 -14.84 -39.85
C LEU A 602 -34.90 -15.44 -41.22
N GLN A 603 -35.73 -14.76 -42.02
CA GLN A 603 -36.05 -15.21 -43.38
C GLN A 603 -34.80 -15.27 -44.27
N GLN A 604 -33.89 -14.30 -44.14
CA GLN A 604 -32.60 -14.33 -44.83
C GLN A 604 -31.73 -15.49 -44.37
N ALA A 605 -31.65 -15.75 -43.06
CA ALA A 605 -30.86 -16.84 -42.49
C ALA A 605 -31.33 -18.21 -43.01
N ILE A 606 -32.65 -18.44 -43.01
CA ILE A 606 -33.26 -19.69 -43.50
C ILE A 606 -32.96 -19.90 -44.99
N ARG A 607 -33.10 -18.85 -45.82
CA ARG A 607 -32.77 -18.91 -47.25
C ARG A 607 -31.28 -19.14 -47.50
N ALA A 608 -30.42 -18.47 -46.74
CA ALA A 608 -28.96 -18.55 -46.90
C ALA A 608 -28.36 -19.88 -46.46
N CYS A 609 -28.99 -20.58 -45.51
CA CYS A 609 -28.52 -21.87 -45.01
C CYS A 609 -29.04 -23.07 -45.83
N SER A 610 -29.87 -22.85 -46.86
CA SER A 610 -30.50 -23.93 -47.66
C SER A 610 -31.10 -25.05 -46.81
N LEU A 611 -31.64 -24.72 -45.63
CA LEU A 611 -32.29 -25.70 -44.77
C LEU A 611 -33.55 -26.20 -45.48
N SER A 612 -33.51 -27.44 -45.97
CA SER A 612 -34.74 -28.13 -46.33
C SER A 612 -35.63 -28.16 -45.08
N PRO A 613 -36.95 -27.93 -45.22
CA PRO A 613 -37.88 -27.88 -44.07
C PRO A 613 -37.92 -29.17 -43.24
N SER A 614 -37.23 -30.24 -43.67
CA SER A 614 -37.04 -31.51 -42.98
C SER A 614 -35.97 -31.51 -41.87
N ASN A 615 -35.02 -30.57 -41.87
CA ASN A 615 -33.87 -30.54 -40.94
C ASN A 615 -33.99 -29.49 -39.82
N LEU A 616 -35.12 -28.80 -39.73
CA LEU A 616 -35.45 -27.97 -38.58
C LEU A 616 -35.79 -28.89 -37.39
N PRO A 617 -35.24 -28.68 -36.18
CA PRO A 617 -35.87 -29.23 -34.98
C PRO A 617 -37.33 -28.74 -34.98
N GLN A 618 -38.29 -29.66 -34.92
CA GLN A 618 -39.71 -29.36 -35.07
C GLN A 618 -40.15 -28.29 -34.06
N LEU A 619 -40.18 -27.03 -34.48
CA LEU A 619 -40.87 -25.96 -33.78
C LEU A 619 -42.37 -26.22 -33.98
N LYS A 620 -42.95 -27.02 -33.10
CA LYS A 620 -44.41 -27.19 -33.02
C LYS A 620 -45.01 -25.88 -32.54
N TRP A 621 -45.58 -25.13 -33.46
CA TRP A 621 -46.52 -24.06 -33.13
C TRP A 621 -47.82 -24.72 -32.66
N THR A 622 -48.01 -24.87 -31.35
CA THR A 622 -49.33 -25.25 -30.82
C THR A 622 -50.22 -24.01 -30.83
N SER A 623 -51.14 -23.95 -31.79
CA SER A 623 -52.25 -23.00 -31.77
C SER A 623 -53.44 -23.63 -31.06
N ASP A 624 -53.88 -23.06 -29.93
CA ASP A 624 -55.24 -23.29 -29.43
C ASP A 624 -56.26 -22.49 -30.24
N SER A 625 -57.50 -22.98 -30.23
CA SER A 625 -58.67 -22.56 -31.03
C SER A 625 -59.12 -21.09 -30.89
N LEU A 626 -58.32 -20.20 -30.29
CA LEU A 626 -58.64 -18.80 -30.04
C LEU A 626 -57.52 -17.78 -30.39
N GLY A 627 -56.47 -18.20 -31.11
CA GLY A 627 -55.61 -17.25 -31.86
C GLY A 627 -54.85 -16.18 -31.03
N ARG A 628 -54.44 -16.47 -29.78
CA ARG A 628 -53.55 -15.59 -29.00
C ARG A 628 -52.17 -16.24 -28.81
N PRO A 629 -51.05 -15.52 -29.01
CA PRO A 629 -49.72 -16.07 -28.75
C PRO A 629 -49.45 -16.09 -27.23
N ARG A 630 -49.20 -17.28 -26.67
CA ARG A 630 -48.53 -17.44 -25.37
C ARG A 630 -47.33 -18.38 -25.51
N ARG A 631 -46.26 -18.00 -24.81
CA ARG A 631 -45.02 -18.72 -24.44
C ARG A 631 -44.60 -19.89 -25.32
N ILE A 632 -43.39 -19.78 -25.86
CA ILE A 632 -42.59 -20.91 -26.33
C ILE A 632 -42.21 -21.73 -25.09
N ASP A 633 -42.95 -22.80 -24.81
CA ASP A 633 -42.48 -23.87 -23.93
C ASP A 633 -41.63 -24.84 -24.78
N ILE A 634 -40.53 -25.31 -24.16
CA ILE A 634 -39.27 -25.82 -24.73
C ILE A 634 -39.42 -26.99 -25.71
#